data_AF-A0A643G6T4-F1
#
_entry.id   AF-A0A643G6T4-F1
#
_cell.length_a   1.000
_cell.length_b   1.000
_cell.length_c   1.000
_cell.angle_alpha   90.00
_cell.angle_beta   90.00
_cell.angle_gamma   90.00
#
_symmetry.space_group_name_H-M   'P 1'
#
loop_
_entity.id
_entity.type
_entity.pdbx_description
1 polymer ?
#
loop_
_entity_poly.entity_id
_entity_poly.type
_entity_poly.pdbx_seq_one_letter_code
_entity_poly.pdbx_strand_id
1 'polypeptide(L)'
;MIAVNDGSWTPVRKDFVEPGTRCRQQVGRGRHHGFGNGQAFILRDGQGHEYPFGEACARAVLAEPDLLYLVPDYTERDAGQPVPEATAPDNEEFEAAGPAAPRARGAARGGRQGKASDAALRRTAAIRYLVLRMEKVASVPRVQPTVRFPALEAVYQSYLETGELPDAQVKRILAIERSATTPPKLKTINLLDVYTAHVKLERVIQESNRVEQRRFLRSIHDWLARHLVLSAAQIAAAGIQMHPHAFRSLLLREAVPAADAAKGEKGGKGDMEAKGEKGAKGGKG
;
A
#
# COMPACT_ATOMS: atom_id res chain seq x y z
N MET A 1 -1.67 -42.23 2.36
CA MET A 1 -2.86 -41.65 1.71
C MET A 1 -3.75 -41.08 2.80
N ILE A 2 -3.96 -39.76 2.81
CA ILE A 2 -5.03 -39.14 3.61
C ILE A 2 -5.77 -38.23 2.64
N ALA A 3 -7.06 -38.52 2.49
CA ALA A 3 -7.98 -37.83 1.61
C ALA A 3 -8.08 -36.36 2.01
N VAL A 4 -7.84 -35.47 1.04
CA VAL A 4 -8.33 -34.09 1.09
C VAL A 4 -9.49 -34.05 0.11
N ASN A 5 -10.65 -34.55 0.52
CA ASN A 5 -11.90 -34.34 -0.20
C ASN A 5 -12.84 -33.53 0.70
N ASP A 6 -12.40 -32.32 1.07
CA ASP A 6 -13.20 -31.35 1.80
C ASP A 6 -13.40 -30.11 0.92
N GLY A 7 -14.29 -30.23 -0.07
CA GLY A 7 -14.81 -29.10 -0.85
C GLY A 7 -13.85 -28.49 -1.87
N SER A 8 -14.43 -27.86 -2.89
CA SER A 8 -13.69 -27.04 -3.85
C SER A 8 -13.12 -25.80 -3.15
N TRP A 9 -11.79 -25.68 -3.10
CA TRP A 9 -11.12 -24.47 -2.62
C TRP A 9 -11.27 -23.33 -3.63
N THR A 10 -11.65 -22.15 -3.15
CA THR A 10 -11.74 -20.94 -3.97
C THR A 10 -10.71 -19.90 -3.51
N PRO A 11 -9.81 -19.40 -4.37
CA PRO A 11 -8.86 -18.38 -3.96
C PRO A 11 -9.54 -17.02 -3.80
N VAL A 12 -9.24 -16.32 -2.70
CA VAL A 12 -9.90 -15.05 -2.35
C VAL A 12 -8.97 -13.86 -2.48
N ARG A 13 -7.77 -13.95 -1.91
CA ARG A 13 -6.78 -12.85 -1.86
C ARG A 13 -5.40 -13.36 -1.47
N LYS A 14 -4.38 -12.53 -1.68
CA LYS A 14 -3.10 -12.63 -0.99
C LYS A 14 -2.99 -11.49 0.01
N ASP A 15 -2.70 -11.82 1.26
CA ASP A 15 -2.76 -10.87 2.39
C ASP A 15 -1.67 -11.17 3.41
N PHE A 16 -1.47 -10.24 4.34
CA PHE A 16 -0.64 -10.46 5.52
C PHE A 16 -1.33 -11.39 6.52
N VAL A 17 -0.53 -12.17 7.24
CA VAL A 17 -1.00 -13.03 8.34
C VAL A 17 -0.21 -12.75 9.60
N GLU A 18 -0.81 -12.98 10.77
CA GLU A 18 -0.13 -12.73 12.04
C GLU A 18 1.08 -13.64 12.23
N PRO A 19 2.15 -13.18 12.92
CA PRO A 19 3.24 -14.04 13.32
C PRO A 19 2.74 -15.30 14.05
N GLY A 20 3.31 -16.46 13.71
CA GLY A 20 2.89 -17.75 14.27
C GLY A 20 1.67 -18.38 13.61
N THR A 21 1.00 -17.69 12.67
CA THR A 21 -0.05 -18.30 11.84
C THR A 21 0.51 -19.50 11.09
N ARG A 22 -0.25 -20.60 11.10
CA ARG A 22 0.12 -21.88 10.47
C ARG A 22 -0.62 -22.05 9.16
N CYS A 23 0.08 -22.56 8.15
CA CYS A 23 -0.53 -22.99 6.90
C CYS A 23 -1.59 -24.07 7.16
N ARG A 24 -2.76 -23.97 6.52
CA ARG A 24 -3.84 -24.96 6.67
C ARG A 24 -3.39 -26.34 6.19
N GLN A 25 -2.64 -26.41 5.10
CA GLN A 25 -2.14 -27.67 4.59
C GLN A 25 -0.97 -28.19 5.45
N GLN A 26 -0.98 -29.50 5.69
CA GLN A 26 0.15 -30.18 6.33
C GLN A 26 1.16 -30.59 5.26
N VAL A 27 2.45 -30.36 5.53
CA VAL A 27 3.54 -30.80 4.65
C VAL A 27 4.33 -31.91 5.37
N GLY A 28 4.58 -33.02 4.67
CA GLY A 28 5.34 -34.16 5.21
C GLY A 28 4.62 -34.90 6.34
N ARG A 29 5.31 -35.16 7.46
CA ARG A 29 4.83 -35.95 8.62
C ARG A 29 3.80 -35.21 9.49
N GLY A 30 2.82 -34.54 8.88
CA GLY A 30 1.71 -33.91 9.60
C GLY A 30 2.04 -32.61 10.35
N ARG A 31 3.18 -31.96 10.07
CA ARG A 31 3.52 -30.67 10.68
C ARG A 31 3.02 -29.52 9.79
N HIS A 32 2.32 -28.58 10.41
CA HIS A 32 2.00 -27.31 9.76
C HIS A 32 3.25 -26.42 9.73
N HIS A 33 3.58 -25.85 8.58
CA HIS A 33 4.63 -24.84 8.47
C HIS A 33 4.06 -23.42 8.63
N GLY A 34 4.91 -22.47 8.99
CA GLY A 34 4.56 -21.05 9.06
C GLY A 34 4.78 -20.31 7.74
N PHE A 35 4.65 -18.98 7.79
CA PHE A 35 4.83 -18.07 6.67
C PHE A 35 6.07 -17.20 6.91
N GLY A 36 7.19 -17.53 6.25
CA GLY A 36 8.49 -16.88 6.52
C GLY A 36 8.50 -15.37 6.28
N ASN A 37 7.71 -14.88 5.32
CA ASN A 37 7.53 -13.45 5.04
C ASN A 37 6.22 -12.87 5.63
N GLY A 38 5.47 -13.66 6.41
CA GLY A 38 4.19 -13.23 6.98
C GLY A 38 3.10 -12.91 5.95
N GLN A 39 3.17 -13.52 4.76
CA GLN A 39 2.18 -13.41 3.68
C GLN A 39 1.56 -14.78 3.39
N ALA A 40 0.27 -14.81 3.05
CA ALA A 40 -0.41 -16.04 2.67
C ALA A 40 -1.42 -15.79 1.55
N PHE A 41 -1.68 -16.82 0.74
CA PHE A 41 -2.90 -16.89 -0.03
C PHE A 41 -4.04 -17.32 0.90
N ILE A 42 -5.13 -16.57 0.86
CA ILE A 42 -6.35 -16.89 1.59
C ILE A 42 -7.27 -17.64 0.64
N LEU A 43 -7.57 -18.89 0.97
CA LEU A 43 -8.52 -19.72 0.24
C LEU A 43 -9.78 -19.93 1.09
N ARG A 44 -10.92 -20.02 0.42
CA ARG A 44 -12.23 -20.29 1.03
C ARG A 44 -12.65 -21.72 0.76
N ASP A 45 -13.13 -22.40 1.81
CA ASP A 45 -13.71 -23.74 1.70
C ASP A 45 -15.16 -23.69 1.18
N GLY A 46 -15.77 -24.86 0.95
CA GLY A 46 -17.17 -24.96 0.52
C GLY A 46 -18.19 -24.49 1.56
N GLN A 47 -17.78 -24.26 2.81
CA GLN A 47 -18.62 -23.74 3.90
C GLN A 47 -18.47 -22.21 4.06
N GLY A 48 -17.62 -21.58 3.24
CA GLY A 48 -17.37 -20.14 3.29
C GLY A 48 -16.27 -19.71 4.25
N HIS A 49 -15.59 -20.64 4.94
CA HIS A 49 -14.50 -20.31 5.85
C HIS A 49 -13.20 -20.04 5.12
N GLU A 50 -12.47 -19.02 5.57
CA GLU A 50 -11.22 -18.59 4.97
C GLU A 50 -10.02 -19.10 5.76
N TYR A 51 -9.03 -19.66 5.05
CA TYR A 51 -7.82 -20.21 5.64
C TYR A 51 -6.56 -19.76 4.90
N PRO A 52 -5.44 -19.59 5.62
CA PRO A 52 -4.18 -19.20 5.02
C PRO A 52 -3.39 -20.41 4.48
N PHE A 53 -2.87 -20.27 3.28
CA PHE A 53 -2.04 -21.24 2.58
C PHE A 53 -0.76 -20.59 2.06
N GLY A 54 0.37 -21.28 2.22
CA GLY A 54 1.60 -20.91 1.51
C GLY A 54 1.43 -21.14 0.02
N GLU A 55 2.16 -20.43 -0.84
CA GLU A 55 1.97 -20.52 -2.30
C GLU A 55 1.98 -21.96 -2.84
N ALA A 56 3.01 -22.74 -2.48
CA ALA A 56 3.11 -24.13 -2.91
C ALA A 56 1.93 -24.99 -2.42
N CYS A 57 1.45 -24.75 -1.19
CA CYS A 57 0.30 -25.46 -0.64
C CYS A 57 -1.00 -25.04 -1.30
N ALA A 58 -1.19 -23.76 -1.59
CA ALA A 58 -2.37 -23.25 -2.28
C ALA A 58 -2.47 -23.85 -3.68
N ARG A 59 -1.36 -23.87 -4.43
CA ARG A 59 -1.29 -24.52 -5.76
C ARG A 59 -1.63 -26.00 -5.71
N ALA A 60 -1.22 -26.71 -4.65
CA ALA A 60 -1.44 -28.14 -4.53
C ALA A 60 -2.90 -28.52 -4.24
N VAL A 61 -3.70 -27.61 -3.67
CA VAL A 61 -5.11 -27.88 -3.32
C VAL A 61 -6.11 -27.32 -4.32
N LEU A 62 -5.67 -26.43 -5.22
CA LEU A 62 -6.52 -25.84 -6.26
C LEU A 62 -6.58 -26.71 -7.50
N ALA A 63 -7.79 -26.89 -8.05
CA ALA A 63 -7.98 -27.53 -9.36
C ALA A 63 -7.33 -26.71 -10.50
N GLU A 64 -7.38 -25.38 -10.38
CA GLU A 64 -6.78 -24.43 -11.32
C GLU A 64 -5.82 -23.49 -10.58
N PRO A 65 -4.51 -23.83 -10.51
CA PRO A 65 -3.53 -23.04 -9.75
C PRO A 65 -3.35 -21.60 -10.25
N ASP A 66 -3.62 -21.35 -11.53
CA ASP A 66 -3.46 -20.02 -12.15
C ASP A 66 -4.47 -18.99 -11.60
N LEU A 67 -5.56 -19.43 -10.96
CA LEU A 67 -6.51 -18.54 -10.29
C LEU A 67 -5.85 -17.72 -9.17
N LEU A 68 -4.72 -18.17 -8.62
CA LEU A 68 -3.95 -17.41 -7.63
C LEU A 68 -3.42 -16.07 -8.18
N TYR A 69 -3.26 -15.93 -9.49
CA TYR A 69 -2.83 -14.66 -10.11
C TYR A 69 -4.00 -13.71 -10.38
N LEU A 70 -5.23 -14.16 -10.18
CA LEU A 70 -6.45 -13.40 -10.42
C LEU A 70 -7.10 -12.92 -9.10
N VAL A 71 -6.45 -13.13 -7.96
CA VAL A 71 -6.92 -12.60 -6.68
C VAL A 71 -6.23 -11.28 -6.32
N PRO A 72 -6.89 -10.39 -5.56
CA PRO A 72 -6.27 -9.18 -5.05
C PRO A 72 -5.03 -9.50 -4.20
N ASP A 73 -3.88 -8.91 -4.54
CA ASP A 73 -2.68 -8.93 -3.71
C ASP A 73 -2.58 -7.62 -2.92
N TYR A 74 -2.76 -7.71 -1.60
CA TYR A 74 -2.60 -6.58 -0.66
C TYR A 74 -1.17 -6.46 -0.11
N THR A 75 -0.30 -7.42 -0.45
CA THR A 75 1.10 -7.50 -0.04
C THR A 75 2.06 -7.03 -1.15
N GLU A 76 1.53 -6.60 -2.31
CA GLU A 76 2.33 -6.19 -3.48
C GLU A 76 3.37 -5.10 -3.16
N ARG A 77 3.11 -4.27 -2.15
CA ARG A 77 3.99 -3.18 -1.70
C ARG A 77 4.87 -3.55 -0.52
N ASP A 78 4.89 -4.82 -0.15
CA ASP A 78 5.84 -5.36 0.81
C ASP A 78 7.23 -5.54 0.16
N ALA A 79 8.27 -5.02 0.80
CA ALA A 79 9.64 -5.37 0.44
C ALA A 79 9.95 -6.78 0.95
N GLY A 80 9.53 -7.77 0.17
CA GLY A 80 9.66 -9.19 0.50
C GLY A 80 10.23 -10.04 -0.64
N GLN A 81 10.85 -9.45 -1.66
CA GLN A 81 11.84 -10.18 -2.44
C GLN A 81 13.19 -10.03 -1.74
N PRO A 82 13.81 -11.11 -1.23
CA PRO A 82 15.23 -11.06 -0.90
C PRO A 82 15.97 -10.74 -2.20
N VAL A 83 16.62 -9.58 -2.24
CA VAL A 83 17.64 -9.32 -3.25
C VAL A 83 18.73 -10.36 -2.97
N PRO A 84 19.12 -11.23 -3.92
CA PRO A 84 20.36 -11.97 -3.79
C PRO A 84 21.45 -10.93 -3.53
N GLU A 85 22.25 -11.14 -2.49
CA GLU A 85 23.39 -10.29 -2.14
C GLU A 85 24.25 -10.08 -3.38
N ALA A 86 24.08 -8.93 -4.04
CA ALA A 86 24.83 -8.55 -5.21
C ALA A 86 26.07 -7.83 -4.71
N THR A 87 27.21 -8.44 -4.99
CA THR A 87 28.52 -7.81 -5.02
C THR A 87 28.45 -6.41 -5.64
N ALA A 88 29.27 -5.52 -5.07
CA ALA A 88 29.44 -4.10 -5.39
C ALA A 88 29.55 -3.77 -6.90
N PRO A 89 29.32 -2.48 -7.26
CA PRO A 89 28.61 -2.07 -8.47
C PRO A 89 29.55 -1.75 -9.63
N ASP A 90 29.05 -1.96 -10.86
CA ASP A 90 29.47 -1.15 -12.00
C ASP A 90 28.32 -0.22 -12.39
N ASN A 91 28.70 1.05 -12.51
CA ASN A 91 27.91 2.17 -13.00
C ASN A 91 27.27 1.81 -14.34
N GLU A 92 25.99 2.13 -14.55
CA GLU A 92 25.54 2.89 -15.72
C GLU A 92 24.24 3.65 -15.40
N GLU A 93 24.32 4.93 -15.72
CA GLU A 93 23.29 5.96 -15.68
C GLU A 93 22.20 5.62 -16.71
N PHE A 94 20.94 5.47 -16.29
CA PHE A 94 19.84 5.28 -17.24
C PHE A 94 18.64 6.16 -16.92
N GLU A 95 18.25 6.90 -17.96
CA GLU A 95 17.22 7.91 -18.01
C GLU A 95 15.83 7.41 -17.58
N ALA A 96 15.07 8.32 -16.99
CA ALA A 96 13.74 8.08 -16.46
C ALA A 96 12.70 7.80 -17.57
N ALA A 97 12.32 6.53 -17.72
CA ALA A 97 11.07 6.14 -18.38
C ALA A 97 9.93 6.04 -17.35
N GLY A 98 8.77 6.61 -17.68
CA GLY A 98 7.56 6.62 -16.84
C GLY A 98 7.06 5.22 -16.41
N PRO A 99 6.07 5.14 -15.50
CA PRO A 99 5.69 3.89 -14.85
C PRO A 99 5.22 2.84 -15.87
N ALA A 100 6.08 1.86 -16.12
CA ALA A 100 5.78 0.72 -16.96
C ALA A 100 4.78 -0.19 -16.24
N ALA A 101 3.66 -0.48 -16.91
CA ALA A 101 2.79 -1.60 -16.56
C ALA A 101 3.61 -2.90 -16.51
N PRO A 102 3.27 -3.86 -15.63
CA PRO A 102 4.01 -5.11 -15.51
C PRO A 102 3.94 -5.87 -16.83
N ARG A 103 5.08 -5.95 -17.54
CA ARG A 103 5.23 -6.78 -18.73
C ARG A 103 5.38 -8.23 -18.30
N ALA A 104 4.27 -8.98 -18.32
CA ALA A 104 4.33 -10.44 -18.31
C ALA A 104 4.84 -10.93 -19.68
N ARG A 105 5.98 -11.62 -19.70
CA ARG A 105 6.42 -12.45 -20.84
C ARG A 105 5.55 -13.71 -20.86
N GLY A 106 4.86 -13.97 -21.98
CA GLY A 106 4.35 -15.32 -22.31
C GLY A 106 3.00 -15.38 -23.02
N ALA A 107 3.05 -15.83 -24.27
CA ALA A 107 1.98 -16.45 -25.07
C ALA A 107 0.85 -15.56 -25.63
N ALA A 108 1.07 -15.13 -26.88
CA ALA A 108 0.00 -14.86 -27.83
C ALA A 108 -0.86 -16.11 -28.06
N ARG A 109 -2.05 -16.15 -27.44
CA ARG A 109 -3.21 -16.92 -27.92
C ARG A 109 -4.41 -15.97 -28.04
N GLY A 110 -4.83 -15.77 -29.29
CA GLY A 110 -5.60 -14.63 -29.76
C GLY A 110 -7.01 -14.46 -29.19
N GLY A 111 -7.35 -13.19 -28.94
CA GLY A 111 -8.69 -12.62 -29.13
C GLY A 111 -9.69 -12.77 -27.98
N ARG A 112 -9.95 -13.99 -27.48
CA ARG A 112 -11.01 -14.25 -26.48
C ARG A 112 -10.46 -14.54 -25.09
N GLN A 113 -9.41 -15.36 -25.01
CA GLN A 113 -8.78 -15.74 -23.75
C GLN A 113 -8.01 -14.57 -23.11
N GLY A 114 -7.39 -13.71 -23.92
CA GLY A 114 -6.79 -12.45 -23.46
C GLY A 114 -7.80 -11.43 -22.95
N LYS A 115 -9.02 -11.37 -23.52
CA LYS A 115 -10.09 -10.46 -23.05
C LYS A 115 -10.71 -10.92 -21.73
N ALA A 116 -10.91 -12.23 -21.56
CA ALA A 116 -11.38 -12.81 -20.30
C ALA A 116 -10.35 -12.61 -19.17
N SER A 117 -9.07 -12.82 -19.47
CA SER A 117 -7.97 -12.53 -18.55
C SER A 117 -7.89 -11.03 -18.20
N ASP A 118 -8.02 -10.13 -19.18
CA ASP A 118 -8.04 -8.68 -18.93
C ASP A 118 -9.26 -8.24 -18.09
N ALA A 119 -10.44 -8.82 -18.34
CA ALA A 119 -11.64 -8.55 -17.53
C ALA A 119 -11.46 -9.02 -16.08
N ALA A 120 -10.87 -10.21 -15.88
CA ALA A 120 -10.54 -10.71 -14.56
C ALA A 120 -9.55 -9.77 -13.85
N LEU A 121 -8.45 -9.38 -14.49
CA LEU A 121 -7.47 -8.44 -13.93
C LEU A 121 -8.09 -7.08 -13.58
N ARG A 122 -8.99 -6.54 -14.42
CA ARG A 122 -9.74 -5.32 -14.12
C ARG A 122 -10.65 -5.49 -12.91
N ARG A 123 -11.35 -6.63 -12.80
CA ARG A 123 -12.17 -6.96 -11.63
C ARG A 123 -11.30 -7.03 -10.38
N THR A 124 -10.16 -7.72 -10.43
CA THR A 124 -9.19 -7.82 -9.33
C THR A 124 -8.69 -6.46 -8.88
N ALA A 125 -8.34 -5.58 -9.81
CA ALA A 125 -7.94 -4.21 -9.51
C ALA A 125 -9.06 -3.41 -8.84
N ALA A 126 -10.29 -3.53 -9.32
CA ALA A 126 -11.45 -2.85 -8.73
C ALA A 126 -11.77 -3.36 -7.31
N ILE A 127 -11.76 -4.68 -7.10
CA ILE A 127 -11.95 -5.28 -5.77
C ILE A 127 -10.88 -4.78 -4.81
N ARG A 128 -9.61 -4.78 -5.23
CA ARG A 128 -8.51 -4.30 -4.41
C ARG A 128 -8.71 -2.85 -3.98
N TYR A 129 -9.04 -1.97 -4.90
CA TYR A 129 -9.31 -0.56 -4.58
C TYR A 129 -10.49 -0.42 -3.61
N LEU A 130 -11.59 -1.13 -3.88
CA LEU A 130 -12.79 -1.12 -3.06
C LEU A 130 -12.48 -1.56 -1.62
N VAL A 131 -11.84 -2.72 -1.45
CA VAL A 131 -11.51 -3.31 -0.14
C VAL A 131 -10.47 -2.46 0.60
N LEU A 132 -9.49 -1.86 -0.09
CA LEU A 132 -8.56 -0.91 0.55
C LEU A 132 -9.30 0.30 1.13
N ARG A 133 -10.22 0.90 0.36
CA ARG A 133 -10.99 2.09 0.76
C ARG A 133 -12.00 1.80 1.87
N MET A 134 -12.62 0.63 1.87
CA MET A 134 -13.78 0.33 2.74
C MET A 134 -13.44 -0.53 3.96
N GLU A 135 -12.38 -1.32 3.87
CA GLU A 135 -12.01 -2.32 4.89
C GLU A 135 -10.58 -2.10 5.38
N LYS A 136 -9.57 -2.38 4.56
CA LYS A 136 -8.18 -2.58 5.02
C LYS A 136 -7.53 -1.30 5.54
N VAL A 137 -7.61 -0.20 4.78
CA VAL A 137 -7.09 1.08 5.25
C VAL A 137 -8.11 1.78 6.15
N ALA A 138 -9.40 1.54 5.91
CA ALA A 138 -10.48 2.10 6.73
C ALA A 138 -10.53 1.55 8.16
N SER A 139 -9.99 0.37 8.41
CA SER A 139 -9.88 -0.24 9.75
C SER A 139 -8.66 0.25 10.53
N VAL A 140 -7.75 1.00 9.89
CA VAL A 140 -6.58 1.55 10.58
C VAL A 140 -7.05 2.51 11.68
N PRO A 141 -6.60 2.33 12.94
CA PRO A 141 -7.02 3.19 14.03
C PRO A 141 -6.76 4.68 13.73
N ARG A 142 -7.77 5.52 13.95
CA ARG A 142 -7.71 6.98 13.78
C ARG A 142 -7.39 7.45 12.36
N VAL A 143 -7.60 6.59 11.36
CA VAL A 143 -7.41 6.97 9.96
C VAL A 143 -8.35 8.11 9.57
N GLN A 144 -7.88 8.99 8.70
CA GLN A 144 -8.72 10.09 8.20
C GLN A 144 -10.04 9.53 7.60
N PRO A 145 -11.22 10.11 7.94
CA PRO A 145 -12.52 9.59 7.48
C PRO A 145 -12.68 9.52 5.96
N THR A 146 -11.93 10.34 5.22
CA THR A 146 -11.92 10.39 3.75
C THR A 146 -11.34 9.14 3.09
N VAL A 147 -10.74 8.22 3.86
CA VAL A 147 -10.38 6.87 3.36
C VAL A 147 -11.63 6.09 2.97
N ARG A 148 -12.66 6.09 3.81
CA ARG A 148 -13.95 5.53 3.40
C ARG A 148 -14.55 6.44 2.34
N PHE A 149 -15.13 5.84 1.30
CA PHE A 149 -15.85 6.59 0.28
C PHE A 149 -17.33 6.23 0.33
N PRO A 150 -18.21 7.08 0.87
CA PRO A 150 -19.63 6.76 1.04
C PRO A 150 -20.31 6.28 -0.26
N ALA A 151 -19.89 6.81 -1.41
CA ALA A 151 -20.42 6.42 -2.72
C ALA A 151 -20.11 4.96 -3.14
N LEU A 152 -19.21 4.28 -2.43
CA LEU A 152 -18.85 2.87 -2.61
C LEU A 152 -19.45 1.95 -1.55
N GLU A 153 -20.11 2.47 -0.51
CA GLU A 153 -20.61 1.66 0.62
C GLU A 153 -21.58 0.58 0.15
N ALA A 154 -22.62 0.94 -0.59
CA ALA A 154 -23.60 -0.03 -1.11
C ALA A 154 -22.96 -1.08 -2.03
N VAL A 155 -21.92 -0.70 -2.79
CA VAL A 155 -21.19 -1.63 -3.65
C VAL A 155 -20.37 -2.61 -2.82
N TYR A 156 -19.74 -2.12 -1.75
CA TYR A 156 -18.98 -2.95 -0.82
C TYR A 156 -19.88 -3.94 -0.07
N GLN A 157 -21.04 -3.51 0.44
CA GLN A 157 -21.98 -4.40 1.12
C GLN A 157 -22.50 -5.50 0.18
N SER A 158 -22.89 -5.15 -1.04
CA SER A 158 -23.30 -6.15 -2.05
C SER A 158 -22.17 -7.12 -2.40
N TYR A 159 -20.92 -6.64 -2.45
CA TYR A 159 -19.75 -7.50 -2.65
C TYR A 159 -19.52 -8.45 -1.46
N LEU A 160 -19.74 -8.01 -0.21
CA LEU A 160 -19.64 -8.88 0.96
C LEU A 160 -20.68 -10.00 0.96
N GLU A 161 -21.90 -9.69 0.53
CA GLU A 161 -23.01 -10.66 0.47
C GLU A 161 -22.83 -11.68 -0.66
N THR A 162 -22.42 -11.22 -1.84
CA THR A 162 -22.42 -12.05 -3.06
C THR A 162 -21.05 -12.61 -3.44
N GLY A 163 -19.96 -11.98 -2.97
CA GLY A 163 -18.60 -12.20 -3.49
C GLY A 163 -18.41 -11.73 -4.94
N GLU A 164 -19.43 -11.12 -5.54
CA GLU A 164 -19.42 -10.70 -6.94
C GLU A 164 -19.36 -9.19 -7.10
N LEU A 165 -18.75 -8.76 -8.21
CA LEU A 165 -18.68 -7.35 -8.57
C LEU A 165 -19.08 -7.20 -10.04
N PRO A 166 -20.30 -6.72 -10.33
CA PRO A 166 -20.78 -6.57 -11.69
C PRO A 166 -19.89 -5.64 -12.53
N ASP A 167 -19.77 -5.91 -13.83
CA ASP A 167 -18.91 -5.15 -14.76
C ASP A 167 -19.14 -3.63 -14.74
N ALA A 168 -20.40 -3.21 -14.55
CA ALA A 168 -20.74 -1.79 -14.43
C ALA A 168 -20.07 -1.15 -13.19
N GLN A 169 -20.04 -1.87 -12.06
CA GLN A 169 -19.38 -1.41 -10.85
C GLN A 169 -17.86 -1.48 -10.97
N VAL A 170 -17.30 -2.51 -11.62
CA VAL A 170 -15.86 -2.57 -11.95
C VAL A 170 -15.43 -1.33 -12.73
N LYS A 171 -16.17 -0.98 -13.79
CA LYS A 171 -15.88 0.23 -14.60
C LYS A 171 -15.99 1.51 -13.77
N ARG A 172 -17.04 1.65 -12.95
CA ARG A 172 -17.25 2.81 -12.07
C ARG A 172 -16.12 2.98 -11.06
N ILE A 173 -15.73 1.89 -10.39
CA ILE A 173 -14.64 1.90 -9.41
C ILE A 173 -13.31 2.31 -10.05
N LEU A 174 -12.94 1.70 -11.18
CA LEU A 174 -11.71 2.05 -11.88
C LEU A 174 -11.74 3.46 -12.48
N ALA A 175 -12.91 4.00 -12.79
CA ALA A 175 -13.05 5.40 -13.19
C ALA A 175 -12.79 6.35 -12.01
N ILE A 176 -13.32 6.04 -10.81
CA ILE A 176 -13.03 6.78 -9.59
C ILE A 176 -11.52 6.76 -9.30
N GLU A 177 -10.90 5.58 -9.29
CA GLU A 177 -9.47 5.45 -9.01
C GLU A 177 -8.59 6.28 -9.95
N ARG A 178 -8.89 6.24 -11.25
CA ARG A 178 -8.11 6.95 -12.29
C ARG A 178 -8.43 8.43 -12.41
N SER A 179 -9.54 8.89 -11.84
CA SER A 179 -9.95 10.29 -11.92
C SER A 179 -8.84 11.22 -11.44
N ALA A 180 -8.67 12.35 -12.15
CA ALA A 180 -7.79 13.43 -11.73
C ALA A 180 -8.25 14.08 -10.41
N THR A 181 -9.55 14.00 -10.11
CA THR A 181 -10.13 14.51 -8.86
C THR A 181 -9.86 13.61 -7.66
N THR A 182 -9.43 12.36 -7.88
CA THR A 182 -9.12 11.44 -6.78
C THR A 182 -7.74 11.78 -6.23
N PRO A 183 -7.65 12.20 -4.95
CA PRO A 183 -6.39 12.57 -4.35
C PRO A 183 -5.37 11.42 -4.44
N PRO A 184 -4.10 11.71 -4.74
CA PRO A 184 -3.06 10.69 -4.89
C PRO A 184 -2.89 9.77 -3.69
N LYS A 185 -3.03 10.33 -2.48
CA LYS A 185 -2.99 9.56 -1.23
C LYS A 185 -4.12 8.52 -1.10
N LEU A 186 -5.18 8.65 -1.90
CA LEU A 186 -6.33 7.77 -1.93
C LEU A 186 -6.33 6.84 -3.16
N LYS A 187 -5.26 6.80 -3.96
CA LYS A 187 -5.09 5.84 -5.06
C LYS A 187 -4.51 4.53 -4.54
N THR A 188 -4.80 3.43 -5.24
CA THR A 188 -4.42 2.05 -4.83
C THR A 188 -2.97 1.94 -4.39
N ILE A 189 -2.04 2.50 -5.17
CA ILE A 189 -0.60 2.38 -4.87
C ILE A 189 -0.23 2.96 -3.50
N ASN A 190 -0.79 4.11 -3.12
CA ASN A 190 -0.54 4.71 -1.81
C ASN A 190 -1.31 3.99 -0.71
N LEU A 191 -2.53 3.54 -0.98
CA LEU A 191 -3.31 2.78 0.00
C LEU A 191 -2.66 1.43 0.35
N LEU A 192 -2.02 0.78 -0.62
CA LEU A 192 -1.20 -0.41 -0.38
C LEU A 192 0.04 -0.09 0.48
N ASP A 193 0.69 1.05 0.22
CA ASP A 193 1.80 1.51 1.07
C ASP A 193 1.32 1.77 2.51
N VAL A 194 0.17 2.42 2.69
CA VAL A 194 -0.43 2.67 4.01
C VAL A 194 -0.76 1.36 4.72
N TYR A 195 -1.44 0.42 4.05
CA TYR A 195 -1.81 -0.85 4.65
C TYR A 195 -0.56 -1.67 5.04
N THR A 196 0.43 -1.74 4.15
CA THR A 196 1.70 -2.42 4.42
C THR A 196 2.43 -1.81 5.62
N ALA A 197 2.54 -0.48 5.66
CA ALA A 197 3.19 0.23 6.76
C ALA A 197 2.44 0.03 8.09
N HIS A 198 1.10 0.04 8.06
CA HIS A 198 0.28 -0.24 9.24
C HIS A 198 0.57 -1.63 9.81
N VAL A 199 0.50 -2.68 8.99
CA VAL A 199 0.74 -4.06 9.44
C VAL A 199 2.14 -4.20 10.04
N LYS A 200 3.16 -3.63 9.38
CA LYS A 200 4.54 -3.70 9.89
C LYS A 200 4.74 -2.91 11.18
N LEU A 201 4.16 -1.72 11.29
CA LEU A 201 4.21 -0.93 12.51
C LEU A 201 3.54 -1.66 13.69
N GLU A 202 2.37 -2.27 13.47
CA GLU A 202 1.70 -3.06 14.52
C GLU A 202 2.57 -4.21 15.01
N ARG A 203 3.20 -4.97 14.11
CA ARG A 203 4.12 -6.05 14.48
C ARG A 203 5.29 -5.54 15.33
N VAL A 204 5.97 -4.49 14.88
CA VAL A 204 7.12 -3.92 15.62
C VAL A 204 6.68 -3.31 16.95
N ILE A 205 5.48 -2.72 17.04
CA ILE A 205 4.91 -2.21 18.29
C ILE A 205 4.65 -3.36 19.28
N GLN A 206 4.11 -4.48 18.80
CA GLN A 206 3.82 -5.66 19.63
C GLN A 206 5.10 -6.35 20.13
N GLU A 207 6.13 -6.42 19.29
CA GLU A 207 7.44 -7.01 19.64
C GLU A 207 8.30 -6.11 20.54
N SER A 208 8.00 -4.80 20.59
CA SER A 208 8.80 -3.85 21.35
C SER A 208 8.53 -3.91 22.86
N ASN A 209 9.56 -4.29 23.62
CA ASN A 209 9.49 -4.35 25.09
C ASN A 209 9.74 -3.00 25.78
N ARG A 210 10.21 -1.97 25.06
CA ARG A 210 10.53 -0.65 25.62
C ARG A 210 9.33 0.29 25.50
N VAL A 211 8.91 0.93 26.60
CA VAL A 211 7.72 1.80 26.63
C VAL A 211 7.91 3.03 25.75
N GLU A 212 9.09 3.63 25.78
CA GLU A 212 9.47 4.81 25.00
C GLU A 212 9.44 4.50 23.51
N GLN A 213 10.00 3.35 23.11
CA GLN A 213 9.99 2.90 21.71
C GLN A 213 8.55 2.66 21.22
N ARG A 214 7.70 2.01 22.03
CA ARG A 214 6.28 1.83 21.69
C ARG A 214 5.55 3.15 21.52
N ARG A 215 5.79 4.15 22.39
CA ARG A 215 5.21 5.50 22.25
C ARG A 215 5.67 6.18 20.97
N PHE A 216 6.97 6.09 20.65
CA PHE A 216 7.52 6.62 19.42
C PHE A 216 6.91 5.97 18.18
N LEU A 217 6.87 4.64 18.10
CA LEU A 217 6.27 3.91 16.98
C LEU A 217 4.79 4.22 16.81
N ARG A 218 4.04 4.34 17.91
CA ARG A 218 2.64 4.79 17.89
C ARG A 218 2.48 6.21 17.35
N SER A 219 3.43 7.11 17.63
CA SER A 219 3.41 8.46 17.05
C SER A 219 3.61 8.45 15.53
N ILE A 220 4.44 7.54 15.01
CA ILE A 220 4.61 7.31 13.57
C ILE A 220 3.33 6.70 12.97
N HIS A 221 2.73 5.72 13.64
CA HIS A 221 1.49 5.10 13.20
C HIS A 221 0.31 6.09 13.16
N ASP A 222 0.22 6.95 14.19
CA ASP A 222 -0.72 8.07 14.25
C ASP A 222 -0.50 9.08 13.11
N TRP A 223 0.76 9.37 12.77
CA TRP A 223 1.10 10.21 11.63
C TRP A 223 0.64 9.58 10.32
N LEU A 224 0.93 8.28 10.13
CA LEU A 224 0.46 7.52 8.97
C LEU A 224 -1.07 7.58 8.84
N ALA A 225 -1.81 7.42 9.93
CA ALA A 225 -3.28 7.43 9.92
C ALA A 225 -3.85 8.80 9.49
N ARG A 226 -3.23 9.90 9.93
CA ARG A 226 -3.67 11.27 9.62
C ARG A 226 -3.24 11.77 8.24
N HIS A 227 -2.04 11.39 7.79
CA HIS A 227 -1.44 11.94 6.58
C HIS A 227 -1.42 10.96 5.41
N LEU A 228 -1.67 9.68 5.67
CA LEU A 228 -1.60 8.56 4.71
C LEU A 228 -0.26 8.46 3.99
N VAL A 229 0.81 8.90 4.65
CA VAL A 229 2.16 8.96 4.09
C VAL A 229 3.19 8.83 5.19
N LEU A 230 4.33 8.22 4.88
CA LEU A 230 5.54 8.26 5.72
C LEU A 230 6.73 8.75 4.89
N SER A 231 7.60 9.51 5.54
CA SER A 231 8.90 9.87 4.96
C SER A 231 9.87 8.69 5.05
N ALA A 232 10.91 8.71 4.22
CA ALA A 232 11.98 7.71 4.29
C ALA A 232 12.66 7.66 5.67
N ALA A 233 12.80 8.82 6.33
CA ALA A 233 13.34 8.90 7.69
C ALA A 233 12.42 8.24 8.73
N GLN A 234 11.10 8.42 8.61
CA GLN A 234 10.13 7.75 9.50
C GLN A 234 10.14 6.23 9.30
N ILE A 235 10.20 5.76 8.05
CA ILE A 235 10.31 4.33 7.72
C ILE A 235 11.58 3.73 8.33
N ALA A 236 12.73 4.39 8.12
CA ALA A 236 14.01 3.96 8.66
C ALA A 236 14.01 3.96 10.20
N ALA A 237 13.50 5.03 10.83
CA ALA A 237 13.44 5.15 12.28
C ALA A 237 12.48 4.13 12.93
N ALA A 238 11.43 3.72 12.21
CA ALA A 238 10.54 2.64 12.64
C ALA A 238 11.15 1.25 12.46
N GLY A 239 12.27 1.12 11.73
CA GLY A 239 12.91 -0.16 11.45
C GLY A 239 12.10 -1.07 10.52
N ILE A 240 11.15 -0.52 9.75
CA ILE A 240 10.31 -1.30 8.84
C ILE A 240 10.87 -1.24 7.41
N GLN A 241 10.86 -2.37 6.71
CA GLN A 241 11.19 -2.43 5.29
C GLN A 241 9.95 -2.17 4.45
N MET A 242 10.07 -1.40 3.38
CA MET A 242 8.96 -1.06 2.48
C MET A 242 9.46 -1.13 1.03
N HIS A 243 8.54 -1.24 0.07
CA HIS A 243 8.89 -1.13 -1.35
C HIS A 243 9.76 0.12 -1.62
N PRO A 244 10.80 0.07 -2.50
CA PRO A 244 11.73 1.19 -2.71
C PRO A 244 11.06 2.51 -3.12
N HIS A 245 9.92 2.40 -3.79
CA HIS A 245 9.08 3.53 -4.22
C HIS A 245 7.88 3.79 -3.30
N ALA A 246 7.87 3.27 -2.07
CA ALA A 246 6.80 3.52 -1.09
C ALA A 246 6.66 5.02 -0.82
N PHE A 247 5.42 5.53 -0.87
CA PHE A 247 5.07 6.94 -0.65
C PHE A 247 5.75 7.94 -1.59
N ARG A 248 6.45 7.49 -2.64
CA ARG A 248 7.14 8.35 -3.63
C ARG A 248 6.28 8.74 -4.82
N SER A 249 4.95 8.52 -4.77
CA SER A 249 4.08 8.92 -5.87
C SER A 249 4.30 10.41 -6.14
N LEU A 250 4.69 10.75 -7.38
CA LEU A 250 5.03 12.13 -7.80
C LEU A 250 3.93 13.14 -7.45
N LEU A 251 2.70 12.65 -7.30
CA LEU A 251 1.52 13.42 -6.99
C LEU A 251 1.33 13.71 -5.48
N LEU A 252 2.12 13.10 -4.57
CA LEU A 252 2.07 13.36 -3.13
C LEU A 252 2.94 14.56 -2.70
N ARG A 253 3.85 15.02 -3.57
CA ARG A 253 4.80 16.09 -3.27
C ARG A 253 4.18 17.49 -3.14
N GLU A 254 2.94 17.68 -3.60
CA GLU A 254 2.26 18.99 -3.56
C GLU A 254 1.74 19.39 -2.16
N ALA A 255 1.81 18.52 -1.15
CA ALA A 255 1.16 18.72 0.15
C ALA A 255 2.08 19.12 1.32
N VAL A 256 3.29 19.60 1.06
CA VAL A 256 4.12 20.23 2.11
C VAL A 256 4.09 21.73 1.91
N PRO A 257 3.42 22.53 2.77
CA PRO A 257 3.62 23.97 2.76
C PRO A 257 5.08 24.23 3.18
N ALA A 258 5.80 24.94 2.31
CA ALA A 258 7.12 25.46 2.60
C ALA A 258 7.03 26.54 3.69
N ALA A 259 6.95 26.12 4.94
CA ALA A 259 7.32 26.97 6.07
C ALA A 259 8.78 26.65 6.42
N ASP A 260 9.61 27.68 6.46
CA ASP A 260 11.06 27.68 6.81
C ASP A 260 12.07 27.80 5.66
N ALA A 261 11.81 28.70 4.70
CA ALA A 261 12.86 29.27 3.86
C ALA A 261 12.62 30.77 3.57
N ALA A 262 12.49 31.59 4.62
CA ALA A 262 12.54 33.05 4.48
C ALA A 262 12.95 33.73 5.80
N LYS A 263 14.15 33.45 6.31
CA LYS A 263 14.88 34.38 7.19
C LYS A 263 16.37 34.19 6.97
N GLY A 264 16.96 35.07 6.17
CA GLY A 264 18.41 35.09 5.97
C GLY A 264 18.87 36.01 4.85
N GLU A 265 18.21 37.14 4.62
CA GLU A 265 18.74 38.13 3.69
C GLU A 265 19.55 39.18 4.46
N LYS A 266 20.87 39.06 4.33
CA LYS A 266 21.90 40.05 4.63
C LYS A 266 21.62 41.34 3.85
N GLY A 267 21.41 42.45 4.55
CA GLY A 267 21.79 43.79 4.08
C GLY A 267 22.69 44.38 5.17
N GLY A 268 23.87 44.95 4.93
CA GLY A 268 24.34 45.69 3.76
C GLY A 268 25.06 46.89 4.36
N LYS A 269 26.38 46.82 4.44
CA LYS A 269 27.27 47.79 5.11
C LYS A 269 27.81 48.77 4.07
N GLY A 270 27.68 50.07 4.35
CA GLY A 270 28.41 51.16 3.68
C GLY A 270 27.55 51.93 2.67
N ASP A 271 27.25 53.20 2.95
CA ASP A 271 28.14 54.28 2.52
C ASP A 271 27.86 55.58 3.28
N MET A 272 28.96 56.23 3.68
CA MET A 272 29.05 57.63 4.09
C MET A 272 28.94 58.51 2.84
N GLU A 273 28.12 59.55 2.87
CA GLU A 273 28.58 60.90 2.50
C GLU A 273 27.55 61.98 2.83
N ALA A 274 28.08 63.19 2.96
CA ALA A 274 27.56 64.33 3.69
C ALA A 274 26.65 65.26 2.87
N LYS A 275 25.79 66.01 3.58
CA LYS A 275 25.55 67.48 3.54
C LYS A 275 24.24 67.76 4.27
N GLY A 276 24.24 68.65 5.27
CA GLY A 276 23.83 70.06 5.10
C GLY A 276 22.31 70.13 4.87
N GLU A 277 21.48 70.79 5.66
CA GLU A 277 21.61 72.14 6.19
C GLU A 277 20.38 72.45 7.09
N LYS A 278 20.46 73.60 7.76
CA LYS A 278 19.70 74.16 8.88
C LYS A 278 18.20 74.44 8.66
N GLY A 279 17.51 74.54 9.80
CA GLY A 279 16.47 75.55 10.12
C GLY A 279 15.04 75.11 9.79
N ALA A 280 13.97 75.51 10.47
CA ALA A 280 13.71 76.35 11.64
C ALA A 280 12.30 75.93 12.13
N LYS A 281 12.07 75.73 13.44
CA LYS A 281 11.44 76.69 14.37
C LYS A 281 10.07 77.24 13.94
N GLY A 282 9.06 76.97 14.77
CA GLY A 282 7.77 77.69 14.85
C GLY A 282 6.61 76.90 14.28
N GLY A 283 5.45 76.79 14.90
CA GLY A 283 4.92 77.42 16.10
C GLY A 283 3.46 77.01 16.25
N LYS A 284 3.01 77.08 17.51
CA LYS A 284 1.65 76.93 18.04
C LYS A 284 0.47 77.24 17.10
N GLY A 285 -0.63 76.53 17.33
CA GLY A 285 -1.99 76.87 16.91
C GLY A 285 -2.89 75.67 17.01
#